data_AF-A0A7I4YHH4-F1
#
_entry.id   AF-A0A7I4YHH4-F1
#
_cell.length_a   1.000
_cell.length_b   1.000
_cell.length_c   1.000
_cell.angle_alpha   90.00
_cell.angle_beta   90.00
_cell.angle_gamma   90.00
#
_symmetry.space_group_name_H-M   'P 1'
#
loop_
_entity.id
_entity.type
_entity.pdbx_description
1 polymer ?
#
loop_
_entity_poly.entity_id
_entity_poly.type
_entity_poly.pdbx_seq_one_letter_code
_entity_poly.pdbx_strand_id
1 'polypeptide(L)'
;MGRPHTSRTKIEEIAISYYTNLFRSTVPVSRIPTPTQEVAPRIEEWELERAIRQMKPRKAPGPDRISADFLKSVSHTIIKQLTDIQTSRRTDTQTYRHTDIQTCTQTDTPNLWSINTW
;
A
#
# COMPACT_ATOMS: atom_id res chain seq x y z
N MET A 1 -0.05 -43.64 21.43
CA MET A 1 -0.89 -42.91 22.40
C MET A 1 -0.02 -41.84 23.06
N GLY A 2 -0.15 -40.57 22.67
CA GLY A 2 0.66 -39.49 23.23
C GLY A 2 0.26 -39.17 24.67
N ARG A 3 1.23 -39.05 25.58
CA ARG A 3 0.95 -38.60 26.95
C ARG A 3 0.55 -37.13 26.94
N PRO A 4 -0.55 -36.73 27.62
CA PRO A 4 -0.90 -35.33 27.77
C PRO A 4 0.23 -34.56 28.46
N HIS A 5 0.68 -33.46 27.86
CA HIS A 5 1.64 -32.55 28.46
C HIS A 5 0.89 -31.45 29.21
N THR A 6 1.10 -31.37 30.52
CA THR A 6 0.40 -30.43 31.43
C THR A 6 1.31 -29.29 31.91
N SER A 7 2.63 -29.43 31.73
CA SER A 7 3.58 -28.36 32.06
C SER A 7 3.49 -27.25 31.02
N ARG A 8 3.27 -26.02 31.49
CA ARG A 8 3.23 -24.80 30.67
C ARG A 8 4.37 -24.72 29.65
N THR A 9 5.60 -24.94 30.09
CA THR A 9 6.80 -24.86 29.23
C THR A 9 6.75 -25.84 28.05
N LYS A 10 6.33 -27.09 28.28
CA LYS A 10 6.18 -28.07 27.18
C LYS A 10 5.07 -27.69 26.21
N ILE A 11 3.98 -27.10 26.71
CA ILE A 11 2.88 -26.64 25.86
C ILE A 11 3.36 -25.47 24.99
N GLU A 12 4.14 -24.55 25.56
CA GLU A 12 4.76 -23.43 24.84
C GLU A 12 5.73 -23.93 23.76
N GLU A 13 6.61 -24.89 24.07
CA GLU A 13 7.52 -25.51 23.08
C GLU A 13 6.78 -26.19 21.92
N ILE A 14 5.70 -26.91 22.23
CA ILE A 14 4.87 -27.58 21.22
C ILE A 14 4.16 -26.52 20.34
N ALA A 15 3.61 -25.47 20.95
CA ALA A 15 2.97 -24.39 20.20
C ALA A 15 3.97 -23.66 19.29
N ILE A 16 5.16 -23.34 19.80
CA ILE A 16 6.21 -22.65 19.04
C ILE A 16 6.66 -23.52 17.86
N SER A 17 6.98 -24.80 18.09
CA SER A 17 7.40 -25.71 17.02
C SER A 17 6.31 -25.93 15.96
N TYR A 18 5.05 -26.02 16.39
CA TYR A 18 3.92 -26.14 15.48
C TYR A 18 3.76 -24.90 14.60
N TYR A 19 3.70 -23.70 15.19
CA TYR A 19 3.50 -22.47 14.42
C TYR A 19 4.71 -22.11 13.56
N THR A 20 5.93 -22.34 14.06
CA THR A 20 7.14 -22.17 13.25
C THR A 20 7.09 -23.09 12.05
N ASN A 21 6.77 -24.37 12.20
CA ASN A 21 6.70 -25.30 11.08
C ASN A 21 5.52 -25.02 10.13
N LEU A 22 4.36 -24.59 10.66
CA LEU A 22 3.18 -24.24 9.87
C LEU A 22 3.43 -23.04 8.95
N PHE A 23 4.18 -22.05 9.46
CA PHE A 23 4.52 -20.84 8.72
C PHE A 23 5.92 -20.88 8.10
N ARG A 24 6.68 -21.97 8.27
CA ARG A 24 7.97 -22.17 7.60
C ARG A 24 7.69 -22.45 6.12
N SER A 25 7.63 -21.38 5.35
CA SER A 25 7.35 -21.41 3.92
C SER A 25 8.32 -22.34 3.19
N THR A 26 7.80 -23.46 2.69
CA THR A 26 8.48 -24.34 1.72
C THR A 26 7.72 -24.42 0.40
N VAL A 27 6.73 -23.54 0.21
CA VAL A 27 6.15 -23.34 -1.10
C VAL A 27 7.08 -22.35 -1.81
N PRO A 28 7.82 -22.76 -2.86
CA PRO A 28 8.45 -21.80 -3.73
C PRO A 28 7.32 -20.98 -4.35
N VAL A 29 7.06 -19.81 -3.76
CA VAL A 29 6.24 -18.79 -4.37
C VAL A 29 7.01 -18.43 -5.63
N SER A 30 6.50 -18.90 -6.77
CA SER A 30 6.97 -18.46 -8.08
C SER A 30 7.08 -16.96 -7.98
N ARG A 31 8.31 -16.43 -8.12
CA ARG A 31 8.56 -15.00 -8.14
C ARG A 31 7.71 -14.47 -9.28
N ILE A 32 6.53 -13.96 -8.93
CA ILE A 32 5.70 -13.21 -9.86
C ILE A 32 6.66 -12.11 -10.33
N PRO A 33 7.03 -12.06 -11.63
CA PRO A 33 7.77 -10.93 -12.13
C PRO A 33 6.95 -9.72 -11.71
N THR A 34 7.57 -8.85 -10.90
CA THR A 34 6.97 -7.63 -10.34
C THR A 34 6.01 -7.10 -11.39
N PRO A 35 4.69 -7.03 -11.11
CA PRO A 35 3.75 -6.58 -12.12
C PRO A 35 4.27 -5.24 -12.60
N THR A 36 4.53 -5.15 -13.91
CA THR A 36 4.99 -3.94 -14.58
C THR A 36 4.24 -2.80 -13.95
N GLN A 37 4.97 -1.97 -13.22
CA GLN A 37 4.49 -0.94 -12.32
C GLN A 37 3.25 -0.30 -12.96
N GLU A 38 2.05 -0.65 -12.47
CA GLU A 38 0.83 0.01 -12.93
C GLU A 38 0.90 1.40 -12.33
N VAL A 39 1.70 2.26 -12.96
CA VAL A 39 1.76 3.68 -12.68
C VAL A 39 0.38 4.15 -13.02
N ALA A 40 -0.41 4.35 -11.97
CA ALA A 40 -1.73 4.84 -12.17
C ALA A 40 -1.65 6.17 -12.94
N PRO A 41 -2.54 6.39 -13.92
CA PRO A 41 -2.50 7.57 -14.75
C PRO A 41 -2.43 8.83 -13.90
N ARG A 42 -1.55 9.75 -14.29
CA ARG A 42 -1.49 11.08 -13.71
C ARG A 42 -2.84 11.75 -13.93
N ILE A 43 -3.38 12.39 -12.90
CA ILE A 43 -4.57 13.22 -13.07
C ILE A 43 -4.14 14.45 -13.85
N GLU A 44 -4.81 14.65 -14.99
CA GLU A 44 -4.45 15.73 -15.90
C GLU A 44 -5.24 17.01 -15.60
N GLU A 45 -4.64 18.17 -15.88
CA GLU A 45 -5.26 19.46 -15.60
C GLU A 45 -6.62 19.60 -16.32
N TRP A 46 -6.74 19.03 -17.52
CA TRP A 46 -7.99 19.06 -18.28
C TRP A 46 -9.14 18.31 -17.58
N GLU A 47 -8.86 17.26 -16.82
CA GLU A 47 -9.89 16.51 -16.08
C GLU A 47 -10.49 17.38 -14.97
N LEU A 48 -9.62 18.07 -14.24
CA LEU A 48 -10.01 19.03 -13.20
C LEU A 48 -10.75 20.22 -13.79
N GLU A 49 -10.29 20.75 -14.91
CA GLU A 49 -11.00 21.79 -15.65
C GLU A 49 -12.41 21.34 -16.04
N ARG A 50 -12.54 20.14 -16.61
CA ARG A 50 -13.83 19.60 -17.02
C ARG A 50 -14.76 19.42 -15.82
N ALA A 51 -14.24 18.88 -14.72
CA ALA A 51 -14.99 18.67 -13.49
C ALA A 51 -15.50 20.00 -12.91
N ILE A 52 -14.64 21.01 -12.79
CA ILE A 52 -15.03 22.33 -12.26
C ILE A 52 -16.04 23.02 -13.18
N ARG A 53 -15.84 22.94 -14.51
CA ARG A 53 -16.79 23.50 -15.49
C ARG A 53 -18.18 22.89 -15.35
N GLN A 54 -18.27 21.58 -15.10
CA GLN A 54 -19.54 20.85 -14.95
C GLN A 54 -20.28 21.14 -13.64
N MET A 55 -19.67 21.79 -12.66
CA MET A 55 -20.34 22.10 -11.39
C MET A 55 -21.57 22.99 -11.61
N LYS A 56 -22.66 22.74 -10.88
CA LYS A 56 -23.90 23.54 -11.00
C LYS A 56 -23.77 24.82 -10.17
N PRO A 57 -23.94 26.02 -10.78
CA PRO A 57 -23.88 27.28 -10.05
C PRO A 57 -25.09 27.45 -9.12
N ARG A 58 -25.01 28.38 -8.16
CA ARG A 58 -26.10 28.72 -7.23
C ARG A 58 -26.63 27.57 -6.36
N LYS A 59 -25.82 26.53 -6.17
CA LYS A 59 -26.09 25.50 -5.16
C LYS A 59 -25.63 25.99 -3.79
N ALA A 60 -26.36 25.57 -2.75
CA ALA A 60 -26.00 25.90 -1.38
C ALA A 60 -24.56 25.43 -1.11
N PRO A 61 -23.69 26.30 -0.56
CA PRO A 61 -22.34 25.91 -0.17
C PRO A 61 -22.35 24.76 0.84
N GLY A 62 -21.29 23.96 0.83
CA GLY A 62 -21.08 22.94 1.85
C GLY A 62 -20.76 23.54 3.23
N PRO A 63 -20.43 22.68 4.21
CA PRO A 63 -19.99 23.12 5.55
C PRO A 63 -18.74 24.00 5.52
N ASP A 64 -17.92 23.87 4.49
CA ASP A 64 -16.74 24.69 4.19
C ASP A 64 -17.11 26.12 3.73
N ARG A 65 -18.38 26.39 3.47
CA ARG A 65 -18.94 27.66 2.98
C ARG A 65 -18.38 28.07 1.61
N ILE A 66 -17.82 27.14 0.85
CA ILE A 66 -17.27 27.37 -0.48
C ILE A 66 -18.34 27.08 -1.53
N SER A 67 -18.65 28.05 -2.38
CA SER A 67 -19.65 27.90 -3.44
C SER A 67 -19.03 27.38 -4.74
N ALA A 68 -19.84 26.71 -5.57
CA ALA A 68 -19.41 26.31 -6.91
C ALA A 68 -19.00 27.52 -7.77
N ASP A 69 -19.66 28.67 -7.58
CA ASP A 69 -19.35 29.90 -8.30
C ASP A 69 -17.97 30.45 -7.92
N PHE A 70 -17.61 30.38 -6.64
CA PHE A 70 -16.28 30.74 -6.17
C PHE A 70 -15.22 29.77 -6.71
N LEU A 71 -15.45 28.46 -6.65
CA LEU A 71 -14.52 27.48 -7.23
C LEU A 71 -14.29 27.71 -8.72
N LYS A 72 -15.37 28.04 -9.46
CA LYS A 72 -15.28 28.41 -10.87
C LYS A 72 -14.45 29.68 -11.10
N SER A 73 -14.60 30.71 -10.26
CA SER A 73 -13.83 31.96 -10.42
C SER A 73 -12.34 31.78 -10.13
N VAL A 74 -11.98 30.95 -9.15
CA VAL A 74 -10.57 30.67 -8.79
C VAL A 74 -9.96 29.48 -9.52
N SER A 75 -10.70 28.83 -10.44
CA SER A 75 -10.31 27.58 -11.13
C SER A 75 -8.84 27.56 -11.56
N HIS A 76 -8.41 28.62 -12.25
CA HIS A 76 -7.07 28.72 -12.83
C HIS A 76 -5.94 28.61 -11.80
N THR A 77 -6.17 29.05 -10.56
CA THR A 77 -5.19 28.95 -9.47
C THR A 77 -5.26 27.58 -8.80
N ILE A 78 -6.48 27.07 -8.55
CA ILE A 78 -6.68 25.85 -7.78
C ILE A 78 -6.39 24.58 -8.57
N ILE A 79 -6.54 24.59 -9.90
CA ILE A 79 -6.27 23.41 -10.75
C ILE A 79 -4.83 22.95 -10.57
N LYS A 80 -3.85 23.87 -10.67
CA LYS A 80 -2.43 23.54 -10.50
C LYS A 80 -2.15 22.94 -9.12
N GLN A 81 -2.67 23.56 -8.06
CA GLN A 81 -2.48 23.08 -6.69
C GLN A 81 -3.12 21.69 -6.47
N LEU A 82 -4.33 21.47 -7.00
CA LEU A 82 -5.04 20.19 -6.89
C LEU A 82 -4.30 19.09 -7.65
N THR A 83 -3.76 19.38 -8.84
CA THR A 83 -2.93 18.45 -9.62
C THR A 83 -1.70 18.01 -8.81
N ASP A 84 -0.98 18.95 -8.19
CA ASP A 84 0.23 18.67 -7.44
C ASP A 84 -0.05 17.84 -6.19
N ILE A 85 -1.05 18.24 -5.39
CA ILE A 85 -1.45 17.53 -4.16
C ILE A 85 -1.88 16.09 -4.49
N GLN A 86 -2.66 15.93 -5.55
CA GLN A 86 -3.21 14.64 -5.93
C GLN A 86 -2.13 13.71 -6.51
N THR A 87 -1.15 14.28 -7.22
CA THR A 87 0.02 13.53 -7.71
C THR A 87 0.89 13.07 -6.53
N SER A 88 1.24 13.96 -5.60
CA SER A 88 2.08 13.65 -4.43
C SER A 88 1.48 12.57 -3.52
N ARG A 89 0.20 12.68 -3.14
CA ARG A 89 -0.43 11.65 -2.30
C ARG A 89 -0.46 10.27 -2.96
N ARG A 90 -0.58 10.25 -4.29
CA ARG A 90 -0.64 9.00 -5.06
C ARG A 90 0.74 8.34 -5.14
N THR A 91 1.81 9.13 -5.30
CA THR A 91 3.19 8.61 -5.27
C THR A 91 3.58 8.07 -3.90
N ASP A 92 3.15 8.71 -2.81
CA ASP A 92 3.46 8.28 -1.45
C ASP A 92 2.77 6.95 -1.11
N THR A 93 1.50 6.82 -1.52
CA THR A 93 0.72 5.59 -1.29
C THR A 93 1.25 4.42 -2.12
N GLN A 94 1.64 4.67 -3.38
CA GLN A 94 2.18 3.63 -4.25
C GLN A 94 3.57 3.17 -3.78
N THR A 95 4.41 4.11 -3.33
CA THR A 95 5.74 3.81 -2.76
C THR A 95 5.62 3.00 -1.48
N TYR A 96 4.77 3.43 -0.54
CA TYR A 96 4.56 2.71 0.73
C TYR A 96 4.13 1.26 0.52
N ARG A 97 3.12 1.03 -0.34
CA ARG A 97 2.63 -0.32 -0.65
C ARG A 97 3.68 -1.19 -1.31
N HIS A 98 4.55 -0.60 -2.13
CA HIS A 98 5.61 -1.32 -2.81
C HIS A 98 6.78 -1.68 -1.86
N THR A 99 7.19 -0.75 -1.00
CA THR A 99 8.28 -0.99 -0.03
C THR A 99 7.89 -2.05 1.01
N ASP A 100 6.69 -1.99 1.58
CA ASP A 100 6.24 -3.01 2.55
C ASP A 100 6.21 -4.41 1.92
N ILE A 101 5.71 -4.54 0.69
CA ILE A 101 5.64 -5.83 -0.02
C ILE A 101 7.05 -6.34 -0.37
N GLN A 102 7.96 -5.48 -0.82
CA GLN A 102 9.33 -5.91 -1.16
C GLN A 102 10.14 -6.30 0.08
N THR A 103 10.05 -5.54 1.18
CA THR A 103 10.88 -5.78 2.38
C THR A 103 10.55 -7.13 3.04
N CYS A 104 9.27 -7.52 3.05
CA CYS A 104 8.83 -8.84 3.53
C CYS A 104 9.29 -10.01 2.65
N THR A 105 9.70 -9.77 1.40
CA THR A 105 10.17 -10.82 0.48
C THR A 105 11.69 -10.94 0.40
N GLN A 106 12.45 -9.96 0.91
CA GLN A 106 13.90 -9.88 0.72
C GLN A 106 14.73 -10.34 1.94
N THR A 107 14.10 -10.58 3.09
CA THR A 107 14.79 -11.12 4.28
C THR A 107 14.93 -12.65 4.25
N ASP A 108 14.33 -13.33 3.27
CA ASP A 108 14.35 -14.80 3.13
C ASP A 108 15.32 -15.30 2.05
N THR A 109 16.50 -14.68 1.93
CA THR A 109 17.66 -15.41 1.41
C THR A 109 18.50 -15.90 2.59
N PRO A 110 18.29 -17.13 3.09
CA PRO A 110 19.33 -17.78 3.87
C PRO A 110 20.56 -17.92 2.96
N ASN A 111 21.63 -17.29 3.39
CA ASN A 111 22.98 -17.43 2.86
C ASN A 111 23.47 -18.89 2.92
N LEU A 112 23.05 -19.71 1.96
CA LEU A 112 23.43 -21.13 1.86
C LEU A 112 24.89 -21.38 1.42
N TRP A 113 25.82 -20.44 1.65
CA TRP A 113 27.25 -20.62 1.37
C TRP A 113 28.19 -20.31 2.55
N SER A 114 27.70 -20.30 3.80
CA SER A 114 28.57 -19.96 4.96
C SER A 114 28.78 -21.06 5.99
N ILE A 115 28.40 -22.32 5.75
CA ILE A 115 28.73 -23.41 6.68
C ILE A 115 29.22 -24.64 5.93
N ASN A 116 30.50 -24.59 5.56
CA ASN A 116 31.35 -25.78 5.42
C ASN A 116 32.66 -25.47 6.15
N THR A 117 32.69 -25.80 7.45
CA THR A 117 33.93 -25.81 8.23
C THR A 117 33.87 -26.94 9.25
N TRP A 118 34.60 -28.01 8.90
CA TRP A 118 35.07 -29.17 9.67
C TRP A 118 34.04 -30.20 10.15
#